data_AF-A0A932QPH8-F1
#
_entry.id   AF-A0A932QPH8-F1
#
_cell.length_a   1.000
_cell.length_b   1.000
_cell.length_c   1.000
_cell.angle_alpha   90.00
_cell.angle_beta   90.00
_cell.angle_gamma   90.00
#
_symmetry.space_group_name_H-M   'P 1'
#
loop_
_entity.id
_entity.type
_entity.pdbx_description
1 polymer ?
#
loop_
_entity_poly.entity_id
_entity_poly.type
_entity_poly.pdbx_seq_one_letter_code
_entity_poly.pdbx_strand_id
1 'polypeptide(L)' 'MNKRKNYSGTFKAKVALAALRGEKTLSELSSQYGVHPNLITQWKRHAVECLEEVFSAKRQKSDTS' A
#
# COMPACT_ATOMS: atom_id res chain seq x y z
N MET A 1 20.18 -4.94 16.19
CA MET A 1 19.38 -3.72 15.93
C MET A 1 18.62 -3.89 14.61
N ASN A 2 17.29 -3.89 14.68
CA ASN A 2 16.40 -4.23 13.57
C ASN A 2 16.47 -3.11 12.50
N LYS A 3 17.15 -3.36 11.36
CA LYS A 3 17.15 -2.44 10.22
C LYS A 3 15.73 -2.34 9.69
N ARG A 4 14.97 -1.34 10.16
CA ARG A 4 13.65 -0.99 9.60
C ARG A 4 13.89 -0.61 8.13
N LYS A 5 13.61 -1.54 7.22
CA LYS A 5 13.57 -1.22 5.78
C LYS A 5 12.46 -0.19 5.59
N ASN A 6 12.85 1.06 5.40
CA ASN A 6 11.92 2.13 5.05
C ASN A 6 11.59 1.97 3.57
N TYR A 7 10.36 1.51 3.31
CA TYR A 7 9.82 1.46 1.96
C TYR A 7 9.13 2.79 1.63
N SER A 8 9.49 3.39 0.50
CA SER A 8 8.85 4.62 0.02
C SER A 8 7.35 4.43 -0.18
N GLY A 9 6.54 5.49 0.02
CA GLY A 9 5.09 5.43 -0.16
C GLY A 9 4.67 4.92 -1.54
N THR A 10 5.40 5.31 -2.58
CA THR A 10 5.22 4.83 -3.97
C THR A 10 5.47 3.33 -4.12
N PHE A 11 6.45 2.78 -3.39
CA PHE A 11 6.73 1.34 -3.39
C PHE A 11 5.63 0.55 -2.70
N LYS A 12 5.18 1.02 -1.53
CA LYS A 12 4.05 0.42 -0.80
C LYS A 12 2.78 0.43 -1.65
N ALA A 13 2.49 1.54 -2.32
CA ALA A 13 1.35 1.66 -3.23
C ALA A 13 1.44 0.69 -4.41
N LYS A 14 2.61 0.54 -5.04
CA LYS A 14 2.82 -0.40 -6.15
C LYS A 14 2.60 -1.85 -5.72
N VAL A 15 3.14 -2.24 -4.57
CA VAL A 15 2.98 -3.59 -4.01
C VAL A 15 1.54 -3.85 -3.56
N ALA A 16 0.89 -2.87 -2.90
CA ALA A 16 -0.50 -2.96 -2.50
C ALA A 16 -1.44 -3.07 -3.70
N LEU A 17 -1.20 -2.29 -4.76
CA LEU A 17 -1.97 -2.35 -6.01
C LEU A 17 -1.82 -3.70 -6.71
N ALA A 18 -0.61 -4.26 -6.76
CA ALA A 18 -0.40 -5.61 -7.28
C ALA A 18 -1.15 -6.67 -6.44
N ALA A 19 -1.16 -6.52 -5.12
CA ALA A 19 -1.90 -7.38 -4.20
C ALA A 19 -3.43 -7.18 -4.26
N LEU A 20 -3.90 -6.01 -4.70
CA LEU A 20 -5.32 -5.71 -4.94
C LEU A 20 -5.79 -6.28 -6.28
N ARG A 21 -4.95 -6.21 -7.32
CA ARG A 21 -5.24 -6.78 -8.64
C ARG A 21 -5.41 -8.30 -8.62
N GLY A 22 -4.79 -8.99 -7.66
CA GLY A 22 -4.91 -10.44 -7.52
C GLY A 22 -4.19 -11.26 -8.60
N GLU A 23 -3.45 -10.61 -9.49
CA GLU A 23 -2.67 -11.27 -10.56
C GLU A 23 -1.50 -12.11 -10.01
N LYS A 24 -1.05 -11.83 -8.78
CA LYS A 24 0.02 -12.55 -8.09
C LYS A 24 -0.35 -12.79 -6.65
N THR A 25 0.02 -13.95 -6.13
CA THR A 25 -0.19 -14.27 -4.71
C THR A 25 0.72 -13.40 -3.82
N LEU A 26 0.34 -13.22 -2.55
CA LEU A 26 1.17 -12.51 -1.56
C LEU A 26 2.57 -13.13 -1.44
N SER A 27 2.68 -14.44 -1.64
CA SER A 27 3.94 -15.18 -1.58
C SER A 27 4.84 -14.87 -2.78
N GLU A 28 4.27 -14.78 -3.99
CA GLU A 28 5.02 -14.37 -5.18
C GLU A 28 5.44 -12.91 -5.14
N LEU A 29 4.55 -12.02 -4.68
CA LEU A 29 4.88 -10.62 -4.46
C LEU A 29 5.99 -10.49 -3.40
N SER A 30 5.95 -11.32 -2.36
CA SER A 30 7.01 -11.37 -1.36
C SER A 30 8.35 -11.75 -1.96
N SER A 31 8.40 -12.78 -2.79
CA SER A 31 9.62 -13.20 -3.48
C SER A 31 10.09 -12.18 -4.53
N GLN A 32 9.18 -11.58 -5.28
CA GLN A 32 9.49 -10.62 -6.34
C GLN A 32 9.99 -9.27 -5.81
N TYR A 33 9.38 -8.78 -4.73
CA TYR A 33 9.72 -7.48 -4.14
C TYR A 33 10.62 -7.57 -2.90
N GLY A 34 10.89 -8.79 -2.40
CA GLY A 34 11.67 -9.01 -1.17
C GLY A 34 10.98 -8.45 0.07
N VAL A 35 9.65 -8.53 0.12
CA VAL A 35 8.79 -7.95 1.18
C VAL A 35 8.04 -9.05 1.88
N HIS A 36 8.07 -9.11 3.21
CA HIS A 36 7.34 -10.11 3.95
C HIS A 36 5.82 -10.05 3.65
N PRO A 37 5.13 -11.19 3.42
CA PRO A 37 3.71 -11.20 3.02
C PRO A 37 2.80 -10.47 4.02
N ASN A 38 3.13 -10.49 5.32
CA ASN A 38 2.43 -9.70 6.35
C ASN A 38 2.46 -8.18 6.09
N LEU A 39 3.57 -7.65 5.58
CA LEU A 39 3.68 -6.22 5.22
C LEU A 39 2.84 -5.90 3.98
N ILE A 40 2.79 -6.82 3.01
CA ILE A 40 1.97 -6.68 1.81
C ILE A 40 0.48 -6.61 2.20
N THR A 41 0.03 -7.47 3.11
CA THR A 41 -1.33 -7.44 3.66
C THR A 41 -1.61 -6.11 4.37
N GLN A 42 -0.67 -5.62 5.19
CA GLN A 42 -0.82 -4.31 5.84
C GLN A 42 -0.93 -3.17 4.82
N TRP A 43 -0.07 -3.14 3.80
CA TRP A 43 -0.10 -2.08 2.78
C TRP A 43 -1.34 -2.18 1.90
N LYS A 44 -1.84 -3.39 1.63
CA LYS A 44 -3.12 -3.61 0.95
C LYS A 44 -4.27 -2.98 1.72
N ARG A 45 -4.36 -3.23 3.04
CA ARG A 45 -5.40 -2.62 3.90
C ARG A 45 -5.26 -1.10 3.91
N HIS A 46 -4.05 -0.60 4.17
CA HIS A 46 -3.78 0.84 4.16
C HIS A 46 -4.12 1.51 2.83
N ALA A 47 -3.87 0.83 1.70
CA ALA A 47 -4.21 1.36 0.38
C ALA A 47 -5.73 1.44 0.17
N VAL A 48 -6.48 0.43 0.63
CA VAL A 48 -7.95 0.46 0.59
C VAL A 48 -8.48 1.56 1.51
N GLU A 49 -7.98 1.68 2.74
CA GLU A 49 -8.39 2.72 3.69
C GLU A 49 -8.10 4.12 3.15
N CYS A 50 -6.90 4.37 2.59
CA CYS A 50 -6.59 5.64 1.94
C CYS A 50 -7.45 5.87 0.69
N LEU A 51 -7.78 4.85 -0.09
CA LEU A 51 -8.68 5.01 -1.24
C LEU A 51 -10.10 5.33 -0.78
N GLU A 52 -10.62 4.62 0.23
CA GLU A 52 -11.91 4.90 0.84
C GLU A 52 -11.95 6.33 1.40
N GLU A 53 -10.87 6.79 2.06
CA GLU A 53 -10.75 8.17 2.50
C GLU A 53 -10.75 9.15 1.33
N VAL A 54 -10.00 8.89 0.25
CA VAL A 54 -9.96 9.75 -0.95
C VAL A 54 -11.29 9.78 -1.69
N PHE A 55 -12.00 8.66 -1.79
CA PHE A 55 -13.32 8.57 -2.45
C PHE A 55 -14.46 9.07 -1.54
N SER A 56 -14.35 8.87 -0.23
CA SER A 56 -15.30 9.39 0.78
C SER A 56 -15.04 10.87 1.10
N ALA A 57 -13.85 11.39 0.80
CA ALA A 57 -13.55 12.81 0.74
C ALA A 57 -14.29 13.43 -0.46
N LYS A 58 -15.62 13.51 -0.33
CA LYS A 58 -16.47 14.40 -1.09
C LYS A 58 -16.01 15.83 -0.80
N ARG A 59 -15.04 16.31 -1.57
CA ARG A 59 -14.68 17.73 -1.72
C ARG A 59 -14.40 18.43 -0.38
N GLN A 60 -13.19 18.25 0.16
CA GLN A 60 -12.54 19.33 0.89
C GLN A 60 -11.34 19.81 0.07
N LYS A 61 -11.67 20.55 -1.00
CA LYS A 61 -10.80 21.65 -1.43
C LYS A 61 -10.89 22.71 -0.32
N SER A 62 -9.93 22.71 0.58
CA SER A 62 -9.43 23.92 1.24
C SER A 62 -7.99 24.01 0.75
N ASP A 63 -7.59 24.85 -0.20
CA ASP A 63 -7.74 26.31 -0.19
C ASP A 63 -7.78 26.87 1.23
N THR A 64 -6.59 26.98 1.82
CA THR A 64 -6.16 27.78 2.98
C THR A 64 -4.72 27.30 3.23
N SER A 65 -3.64 28.07 3.12
CA SER A 65 -3.41 29.51 2.97
C SER A 65 -2.02 29.72 2.37
#